data_AF-A0A512E4I6-F1
#
_entry.id   AF-A0A512E4I6-F1
#
_cell.length_a   1.000
_cell.length_b   1.000
_cell.length_c   1.000
_cell.angle_alpha   90.00
_cell.angle_beta   90.00
_cell.angle_gamma   90.00
#
_symmetry.space_group_name_H-M   'P 1'
#
loop_
_entity.id
_entity.type
_entity.pdbx_description
1 polymer ?
#
loop_
_entity_poly.entity_id
_entity_poly.type
_entity_poly.pdbx_seq_one_letter_code
_entity_poly.pdbx_strand_id
1 'polypeptide(L)'
;MLATSVALSAALLSTTVLMPSSTAFAQAQPAPQPVEIEGEIQGFRTLNVGTPLEVKQLKVMGVWVNILPPTSISLGTSITSVSGDLTIADLMSIKPIPGFDKGPGFIGGTGIVTGTSDQFGNVMAETIFADTAENVLLGTVRNNIGTGDNTTFDIEGSPVVLLPSSATGDSYPPMPKNANGTHPLFDARYKGKPLMNAYGFAIKPSTIPVGTFIAAEGYLSKSLGKFLAFSIEADAGELVNKDSPAISIQRAQCRERDANTIDLEVRGSIYNPTVTPPTAGATGAVGIFKPATTKGAANTNYGTEQAVADVDQFGIYDFDARIATTQGCPLKVRAQYAVNGRTYMAPMTDVEIRID
;
A
#
# COMPACT_ATOMS: atom_id res chain seq x y z
N MET A 1 -60.28 -14.40 101.32
CA MET A 1 -59.63 -15.53 100.62
C MET A 1 -58.77 -14.96 99.51
N LEU A 2 -57.56 -15.50 99.37
CA LEU A 2 -56.41 -14.90 98.69
C LEU A 2 -56.67 -14.51 97.23
N ALA A 3 -56.12 -13.35 96.85
CA ALA A 3 -56.11 -12.79 95.52
C ALA A 3 -54.86 -13.22 94.71
N THR A 4 -55.12 -13.31 93.41
CA THR A 4 -54.37 -13.67 92.22
C THR A 4 -53.01 -13.02 91.95
N SER A 5 -52.16 -13.84 91.30
CA SER A 5 -50.92 -13.57 90.58
C SER A 5 -51.03 -12.56 89.43
N VAL A 6 -49.92 -11.88 89.09
CA VAL A 6 -49.56 -11.52 87.69
C VAL A 6 -48.03 -11.55 87.52
N ALA A 7 -47.55 -12.32 86.55
CA ALA A 7 -46.17 -12.38 86.09
C ALA A 7 -45.94 -11.41 84.93
N LEU A 8 -44.78 -10.74 84.91
CA LEU A 8 -44.36 -9.81 83.86
C LEU A 8 -43.44 -10.56 82.87
N SER A 9 -43.83 -10.66 81.60
CA SER A 9 -42.99 -11.14 80.50
C SER A 9 -42.50 -9.95 79.66
N ALA A 10 -41.19 -9.88 79.43
CA ALA A 10 -40.56 -8.91 78.53
C ALA A 10 -40.40 -9.53 77.14
N ALA A 11 -40.98 -8.88 76.11
CA ALA A 11 -40.78 -9.24 74.72
C ALA A 11 -39.84 -8.20 74.06
N LEU A 12 -38.66 -8.65 73.61
CA LEU A 12 -37.79 -7.90 72.71
C LEU A 12 -38.31 -8.05 71.27
N LEU A 13 -38.68 -6.93 70.63
CA LEU A 13 -38.88 -6.87 69.18
C LEU A 13 -37.53 -6.60 68.49
N SER A 14 -37.11 -7.53 67.63
CA SER A 14 -35.98 -7.34 66.71
C SER A 14 -36.53 -6.91 65.35
N THR A 15 -36.20 -5.71 64.90
CA THR A 15 -36.68 -5.13 63.64
C THR A 15 -35.67 -5.40 62.53
N THR A 16 -35.97 -6.33 61.63
CA THR A 16 -35.15 -6.65 60.45
C THR A 16 -35.38 -5.60 59.37
N VAL A 17 -34.36 -4.79 59.06
CA VAL A 17 -34.39 -3.83 57.94
C VAL A 17 -34.05 -4.56 56.64
N LEU A 18 -35.06 -4.77 55.80
CA LEU A 18 -34.89 -5.24 54.42
C LEU A 18 -34.39 -4.07 53.55
N MET A 19 -33.13 -4.09 53.15
CA MET A 19 -32.61 -3.17 52.12
C MET A 19 -33.03 -3.66 50.73
N PRO A 20 -33.68 -2.84 49.90
CA PRO A 20 -33.99 -3.20 48.53
C PRO A 20 -32.71 -3.27 47.70
N SER A 21 -32.48 -4.39 47.01
CA SER A 21 -31.43 -4.57 46.03
C SER A 21 -31.63 -3.58 44.88
N SER A 22 -30.81 -2.55 44.78
CA SER A 22 -30.78 -1.67 43.62
C SER A 22 -30.33 -2.48 42.39
N THR A 23 -31.21 -2.65 41.41
CA THR A 23 -30.83 -3.16 40.09
C THR A 23 -29.81 -2.20 39.48
N ALA A 24 -28.55 -2.63 39.38
CA ALA A 24 -27.54 -1.88 38.65
C ALA A 24 -27.96 -1.84 37.18
N PHE A 25 -28.33 -0.66 36.68
CA PHE A 25 -28.47 -0.43 35.25
C PHE A 25 -27.07 -0.56 34.65
N ALA A 26 -26.80 -1.67 33.96
CA ALA A 26 -25.63 -1.80 33.12
C ALA A 26 -25.72 -0.70 32.04
N GLN A 27 -24.96 0.38 32.21
CA GLN A 27 -24.85 1.40 31.17
C GLN A 27 -24.14 0.74 29.99
N ALA A 28 -24.87 0.57 28.88
CA ALA A 28 -24.30 0.05 27.65
C ALA A 28 -23.14 0.98 27.24
N GLN A 29 -21.95 0.41 27.10
CA GLN A 29 -20.81 1.15 26.60
C GLN A 29 -21.11 1.57 25.15
N PRO A 30 -20.95 2.86 24.78
CA PRO A 30 -21.10 3.29 23.40
C PRO A 30 -20.21 2.45 22.48
N ALA A 31 -20.75 2.07 21.32
CA ALA A 31 -19.97 1.37 20.31
C ALA A 31 -18.81 2.25 19.82
N PRO A 32 -17.63 1.66 19.51
CA PRO A 32 -16.53 2.39 18.88
C PRO A 32 -17.01 3.13 17.62
N GLN A 33 -16.51 4.35 17.41
CA GLN A 33 -16.89 5.18 16.26
C GLN A 33 -15.82 5.08 15.18
N PRO A 34 -16.18 4.94 13.89
CA PRO A 34 -15.21 4.96 12.81
C PRO A 34 -14.52 6.33 12.75
N VAL A 35 -13.23 6.33 12.43
CA VAL A 35 -12.43 7.55 12.28
C VAL A 35 -11.52 7.48 11.06
N GLU A 36 -11.33 8.64 10.43
CA GLU A 36 -10.37 8.88 9.37
C GLU A 36 -9.57 10.14 9.72
N ILE A 37 -8.24 10.03 9.71
CA ILE A 37 -7.32 11.11 10.06
C ILE A 37 -6.27 11.22 8.96
N GLU A 38 -6.27 12.34 8.25
CA GLU A 38 -5.28 12.65 7.22
C GLU A 38 -4.50 13.92 7.57
N GLY A 39 -3.17 13.87 7.43
CA GLY A 39 -2.32 15.06 7.43
C GLY A 39 -0.87 14.74 7.75
N GLU A 40 -0.15 15.72 8.30
CA GLU A 40 1.28 15.57 8.55
C GLU A 40 1.58 14.56 9.67
N ILE A 41 2.54 13.66 9.42
CA ILE A 41 3.12 12.79 10.46
C ILE A 41 4.02 13.62 11.36
N GLN A 42 3.61 13.80 12.61
CA GLN A 42 4.28 14.68 13.57
C GLN A 42 5.23 13.96 14.52
N GLY A 43 5.12 12.63 14.64
CA GLY A 43 6.00 11.87 15.52
C GLY A 43 5.56 10.45 15.81
N PHE A 44 6.44 9.78 16.54
CA PHE A 44 6.30 8.38 16.93
C PHE A 44 6.61 8.23 18.42
N ARG A 45 5.94 7.31 19.10
CA ARG A 45 6.36 6.89 20.44
C ARG A 45 6.03 5.44 20.73
N THR A 46 6.73 4.88 21.71
CA THR A 46 6.39 3.60 22.32
C THR A 46 5.91 3.88 23.73
N LEU A 47 4.69 3.43 24.06
CA LEU A 47 4.17 3.47 25.42
C LEU A 47 4.37 2.10 26.06
N ASN A 48 4.98 2.09 27.23
CA ASN A 48 5.06 0.91 28.07
C ASN A 48 3.79 0.86 28.93
N VAL A 49 2.84 0.00 28.56
CA VAL A 49 1.57 -0.17 29.30
C VAL A 49 1.61 -1.35 30.29
N GLY A 50 2.81 -1.90 30.50
CA GLY A 50 3.11 -3.04 31.37
C GLY A 50 4.02 -4.01 30.64
N THR A 51 4.82 -4.81 31.33
CA THR A 51 5.58 -5.90 30.71
C THR A 51 4.65 -7.09 30.43
N PRO A 52 4.54 -7.64 29.20
CA PRO A 52 5.34 -7.39 27.99
C PRO A 52 4.64 -6.50 26.92
N LEU A 53 3.65 -5.71 27.30
CA LEU A 53 2.81 -4.92 26.39
C LEU A 53 3.45 -3.56 26.07
N GLU A 54 4.00 -3.45 24.87
CA GLU A 54 4.37 -2.18 24.24
C GLU A 54 3.30 -1.75 23.24
N VAL A 55 2.83 -0.51 23.32
CA VAL A 55 1.95 0.09 22.32
C VAL A 55 2.77 1.07 21.48
N LYS A 56 2.85 0.82 20.17
CA LYS A 56 3.44 1.77 19.23
C LYS A 56 2.37 2.79 18.84
N GLN A 57 2.74 4.06 18.83
CA GLN A 57 1.84 5.13 18.45
C GLN A 57 2.45 6.04 17.38
N LEU A 58 1.60 6.40 16.42
CA LEU A 58 1.84 7.39 15.37
C LEU A 58 1.06 8.67 15.72
N LYS A 59 1.65 9.84 15.49
CA LYS A 59 0.95 11.12 15.61
C LYS A 59 0.64 11.71 14.23
N VAL A 60 -0.64 11.90 13.92
CA VAL A 60 -1.10 12.57 12.69
C VAL A 60 -2.06 13.69 13.08
N MET A 61 -1.88 14.90 12.55
CA MET A 61 -2.78 16.04 12.81
C MET A 61 -3.03 16.33 14.31
N GLY A 62 -2.02 16.15 15.16
CA GLY A 62 -2.16 16.36 16.60
C GLY A 62 -2.68 15.14 17.38
N VAL A 63 -3.25 14.14 16.70
CA VAL A 63 -3.87 12.95 17.30
C VAL A 63 -2.87 11.80 17.39
N TRP A 64 -2.78 11.17 18.56
CA TRP A 64 -2.01 9.94 18.74
C TRP A 64 -2.89 8.72 18.43
N VAL A 65 -2.42 7.89 17.52
CA VAL A 65 -3.09 6.67 17.09
C VAL A 65 -2.30 5.44 17.52
N ASN A 66 -2.99 4.46 18.09
CA ASN A 66 -2.42 3.15 18.44
C ASN A 66 -2.28 2.28 17.21
N ILE A 67 -1.08 1.73 17.02
CA ILE A 67 -0.78 0.75 15.98
C ILE A 67 -0.91 -0.64 16.61
N LEU A 68 -1.79 -1.46 16.04
CA LEU A 68 -2.04 -2.81 16.50
C LEU A 68 -1.01 -3.76 15.89
N PRO A 69 -0.19 -4.46 16.71
CA PRO A 69 0.69 -5.49 16.17
C PRO A 69 -0.13 -6.67 15.64
N PRO A 70 0.38 -7.40 14.63
CA PRO A 70 -0.22 -8.66 14.23
C PRO A 70 -0.26 -9.64 15.41
N THR A 71 -1.36 -10.38 15.54
CA THR A 71 -1.56 -11.44 16.53
C THR A 71 -1.92 -12.75 15.84
N SER A 72 -2.10 -13.84 16.60
CA SER A 72 -2.56 -15.11 16.04
C SER A 72 -3.99 -15.07 15.49
N ILE A 73 -4.77 -14.04 15.83
CA ILE A 73 -6.19 -13.91 15.46
C ILE A 73 -6.53 -12.62 14.71
N SER A 74 -5.56 -11.71 14.53
CA SER A 74 -5.74 -10.45 13.80
C SER A 74 -4.48 -10.12 13.01
N LEU A 75 -4.67 -9.62 11.79
CA LEU A 75 -3.57 -9.16 10.94
C LEU A 75 -2.85 -7.93 11.51
N GLY A 76 -3.39 -7.30 12.56
CA GLY A 76 -2.89 -6.02 13.07
C GLY A 76 -3.23 -4.87 12.12
N THR A 77 -2.57 -3.74 12.33
CA THR A 77 -2.70 -2.57 11.46
C THR A 77 -2.00 -2.84 10.12
N SER A 78 -2.71 -2.69 9.01
CA SER A 78 -2.12 -2.69 7.66
C SER A 78 -1.38 -1.38 7.44
N ILE A 79 -0.12 -1.42 7.00
CA ILE A 79 0.70 -0.22 6.78
C ILE A 79 1.23 -0.23 5.35
N THR A 80 0.94 0.82 4.59
CA THR A 80 1.31 0.94 3.17
C THR A 80 1.97 2.30 2.86
N SER A 81 2.64 2.36 1.71
CA SER A 81 3.19 3.56 1.08
C SER A 81 3.03 3.42 -0.44
N VAL A 82 3.32 4.48 -1.22
CA VAL A 82 3.40 4.39 -2.70
C VAL A 82 4.40 3.34 -3.19
N SER A 83 5.42 3.01 -2.38
CA SER A 83 6.44 2.03 -2.73
C SER A 83 6.10 0.60 -2.31
N GLY A 84 4.98 0.41 -1.58
CA GLY A 84 4.45 -0.88 -1.14
C GLY A 84 4.24 -0.98 0.38
N ASP A 85 4.03 -2.22 0.83
CA ASP A 85 3.80 -2.58 2.24
C ASP A 85 4.98 -2.20 3.15
N LEU A 86 4.68 -1.68 4.34
CA LEU A 86 5.63 -1.34 5.38
C LEU A 86 5.41 -2.20 6.63
N THR A 87 6.49 -2.54 7.33
CA THR A 87 6.36 -3.08 8.69
C THR A 87 6.17 -1.96 9.71
N ILE A 88 5.71 -2.30 10.92
CA ILE A 88 5.70 -1.34 12.05
C ILE A 88 7.11 -0.80 12.30
N ALA A 89 8.15 -1.64 12.15
CA ALA A 89 9.53 -1.22 12.33
C ALA A 89 9.97 -0.21 11.26
N ASP A 90 9.53 -0.40 10.00
CA ASP A 90 9.80 0.52 8.90
C ASP A 90 9.16 1.88 9.11
N LEU A 91 7.88 1.90 9.48
CA LEU A 91 7.13 3.12 9.79
C LEU A 91 7.77 3.89 10.95
N MET A 92 8.11 3.19 12.04
CA MET A 92 8.66 3.77 13.26
C MET A 92 10.16 4.11 13.17
N SER A 93 10.82 3.76 12.06
CA SER A 93 12.26 3.96 11.89
C SER A 93 12.60 5.44 11.76
N ILE A 94 13.39 5.95 12.71
CA ILE A 94 13.95 7.31 12.66
C ILE A 94 15.14 7.44 11.69
N LYS A 95 15.53 6.36 11.00
CA LYS A 95 16.56 6.44 9.97
C LYS A 95 16.09 7.45 8.91
N PRO A 96 16.88 8.49 8.57
CA PRO A 96 16.51 9.43 7.51
C PRO A 96 16.23 8.70 6.18
N ILE A 97 15.20 9.14 5.46
CA ILE A 97 14.96 8.71 4.08
C ILE A 97 15.86 9.60 3.19
N PRO A 98 16.67 9.03 2.28
CA PRO A 98 17.62 9.80 1.47
C PRO A 98 16.94 10.95 0.71
N GLY A 99 17.44 12.18 0.90
CA GLY A 99 16.91 13.37 0.23
C GLY A 99 15.56 13.90 0.74
N PHE A 100 14.93 13.23 1.70
CA PHE A 100 13.74 13.75 2.37
C PHE A 100 14.13 14.68 3.52
N ASP A 101 14.04 15.98 3.27
CA ASP A 101 14.64 17.00 4.14
C ASP A 101 13.70 17.53 5.25
N LYS A 102 12.48 17.01 5.40
CA LYS A 102 11.52 17.51 6.40
C LYS A 102 11.73 16.93 7.80
N GLY A 103 12.27 15.72 7.91
CA GLY A 103 12.46 15.06 9.20
C GLY A 103 13.05 13.64 9.09
N PRO A 104 13.35 13.00 10.23
CA PRO A 104 13.78 11.61 10.26
C PRO A 104 12.63 10.67 9.89
N GLY A 105 12.93 9.60 9.15
CA GLY A 105 11.91 8.65 8.68
C GLY A 105 10.78 9.35 7.93
N PHE A 106 9.54 9.06 8.32
CA PHE A 106 8.34 9.65 7.73
C PHE A 106 7.87 10.95 8.42
N ILE A 107 8.60 11.49 9.41
CA ILE A 107 8.19 12.74 10.09
C ILE A 107 8.21 13.91 9.10
N GLY A 108 7.12 14.67 9.03
CA GLY A 108 6.89 15.73 8.06
C GLY A 108 6.26 15.25 6.74
N GLY A 109 6.10 13.92 6.60
CA GLY A 109 5.39 13.28 5.51
C GLY A 109 3.88 13.30 5.70
N THR A 110 3.16 12.64 4.79
CA THR A 110 1.71 12.47 4.86
C THR A 110 1.37 11.15 5.55
N GLY A 111 0.41 11.18 6.46
CA GLY A 111 -0.20 10.00 7.07
C GLY A 111 -1.70 10.03 6.85
N ILE A 112 -2.27 8.92 6.41
CA ILE A 112 -3.73 8.69 6.35
C ILE A 112 -4.02 7.49 7.21
N VAL A 113 -4.90 7.64 8.19
CA VAL A 113 -5.21 6.60 9.17
C VAL A 113 -6.70 6.36 9.18
N THR A 114 -7.12 5.11 8.99
CA THR A 114 -8.49 4.67 9.23
C THR A 114 -8.54 3.71 10.41
N GLY A 115 -9.64 3.70 11.14
CA GLY A 115 -9.89 2.76 12.21
C GLY A 115 -11.04 3.18 13.10
N THR A 116 -10.91 2.96 14.41
CA THR A 116 -11.98 3.25 15.38
C THR A 116 -11.49 4.05 16.58
N SER A 117 -12.33 4.96 17.09
CA SER A 117 -12.15 5.63 18.37
C SER A 117 -13.02 4.99 19.43
N ASP A 118 -12.45 4.74 20.61
CA ASP A 118 -13.21 4.37 21.79
C ASP A 118 -13.88 5.60 22.45
N GLN A 119 -14.65 5.34 23.51
CA GLN A 119 -15.33 6.37 24.30
C GLN A 119 -14.39 7.33 25.06
N PHE A 120 -13.11 6.99 25.15
CA PHE A 120 -12.07 7.80 25.80
C PHE A 120 -11.27 8.62 24.77
N GLY A 121 -11.61 8.52 23.49
CA GLY A 121 -10.89 9.19 22.40
C GLY A 121 -9.59 8.49 21.99
N ASN A 122 -9.37 7.24 22.41
CA ASN A 122 -8.24 6.46 21.93
C ASN A 122 -8.55 5.92 20.54
N VAL A 123 -7.71 6.28 19.56
CA VAL A 123 -7.85 5.81 18.19
C VAL A 123 -7.01 4.54 17.99
N MET A 124 -7.63 3.45 17.54
CA MET A 124 -6.96 2.24 17.06
C MET A 124 -6.91 2.29 15.54
N ALA A 125 -5.71 2.19 14.96
CA ALA A 125 -5.57 2.11 13.51
C ALA A 125 -5.87 0.70 12.99
N GLU A 126 -6.71 0.63 11.98
CA GLU A 126 -6.92 -0.55 11.13
C GLU A 126 -6.00 -0.47 9.91
N THR A 127 -5.92 0.71 9.28
CA THR A 127 -4.98 0.97 8.19
C THR A 127 -4.20 2.27 8.41
N ILE A 128 -2.96 2.29 7.93
CA ILE A 128 -2.10 3.47 7.88
C ILE A 128 -1.47 3.51 6.49
N PHE A 129 -1.70 4.59 5.75
CA PHE A 129 -0.86 4.97 4.62
C PHE A 129 0.14 6.03 5.10
N ALA A 130 1.42 5.84 4.79
CA ALA A 130 2.48 6.77 5.16
C ALA A 130 3.39 7.07 3.96
N ASP A 131 3.61 8.36 3.69
CA ASP A 131 4.37 8.80 2.52
C ASP A 131 5.30 10.00 2.80
N THR A 132 6.43 10.08 2.11
CA THR A 132 7.27 11.29 2.02
C THR A 132 6.65 12.28 1.05
N ALA A 133 5.67 13.06 1.49
CA ALA A 133 5.09 14.21 0.77
C ALA A 133 5.18 14.10 -0.76
N GLU A 134 4.29 13.28 -1.33
CA GLU A 134 4.28 12.98 -2.76
C GLU A 134 4.12 14.24 -3.61
N ASN A 135 4.92 14.31 -4.67
CA ASN A 135 4.80 15.27 -5.73
C ASN A 135 4.75 14.53 -7.06
N VAL A 136 3.97 15.07 -7.99
CA VAL A 136 3.93 14.61 -9.37
C VAL A 136 4.58 15.68 -10.24
N LEU A 137 5.64 15.30 -10.95
CA LEU A 137 6.31 16.12 -11.94
C LEU A 137 5.89 15.65 -13.34
N LEU A 138 5.11 16.48 -14.02
CA LEU A 138 4.65 16.25 -15.39
C LEU A 138 5.36 17.19 -16.34
N GLY A 139 5.74 16.69 -17.52
CA GLY A 139 6.24 17.55 -18.59
C GLY A 139 6.97 16.78 -19.68
N THR A 140 7.93 17.45 -20.30
CA THR A 140 8.72 16.91 -21.39
C THR A 140 10.18 16.71 -20.98
N VAL A 141 10.77 15.59 -21.40
CA VAL A 141 12.21 15.33 -21.26
C VAL A 141 12.99 16.39 -22.02
N ARG A 142 13.81 17.21 -21.33
CA ARG A 142 14.68 18.22 -22.01
C ARG A 142 16.08 17.67 -22.23
N ASN A 143 16.59 16.85 -21.31
CA ASN A 143 17.87 16.16 -21.42
C ASN A 143 17.77 14.72 -20.93
N ASN A 144 18.47 13.81 -21.62
CA ASN A 144 18.56 12.40 -21.22
C ASN A 144 19.95 11.84 -21.45
N ILE A 145 20.44 11.03 -20.49
CA ILE A 145 21.73 10.35 -20.58
C ILE A 145 21.70 9.35 -21.73
N GLY A 146 22.64 9.48 -22.65
CA GLY A 146 22.66 8.68 -23.88
C GLY A 146 22.16 9.42 -25.12
N THR A 147 21.66 10.64 -24.96
CA THR A 147 21.45 11.58 -26.08
C THR A 147 22.53 12.67 -26.04
N GLY A 148 23.53 12.59 -26.93
CA GLY A 148 24.67 13.52 -26.95
C GLY A 148 25.61 13.36 -25.73
N ASP A 149 26.20 14.47 -25.27
CA ASP A 149 27.15 14.53 -24.13
C ASP A 149 26.46 14.74 -22.78
N ASN A 150 25.15 14.47 -22.69
CA ASN A 150 24.35 14.74 -21.50
C ASN A 150 24.66 13.76 -20.35
N THR A 151 24.87 14.31 -19.16
CA THR A 151 25.12 13.56 -17.91
C THR A 151 23.93 13.64 -16.95
N THR A 152 22.82 14.24 -17.38
CA THR A 152 21.62 14.47 -16.59
C THR A 152 20.39 13.90 -17.27
N PHE A 153 19.41 13.58 -16.44
CA PHE A 153 18.04 13.34 -16.84
C PHE A 153 17.21 14.46 -16.23
N ASP A 154 16.45 15.18 -17.04
CA ASP A 154 15.58 16.26 -16.54
C ASP A 154 14.22 16.27 -17.21
N ILE A 155 13.26 16.83 -16.47
CA ILE A 155 11.88 17.04 -16.90
C ILE A 155 11.60 18.52 -16.69
N GLU A 156 11.33 19.24 -17.79
CA GLU A 156 11.13 20.69 -17.75
C GLU A 156 12.24 21.46 -17.00
N GLY A 157 13.49 21.04 -17.19
CA GLY A 157 14.65 21.66 -16.55
C GLY A 157 14.85 21.31 -15.07
N SER A 158 13.97 20.48 -14.49
CA SER A 158 14.16 19.92 -13.14
C SER A 158 15.00 18.64 -13.23
N PRO A 159 16.19 18.57 -12.60
CA PRO A 159 16.98 17.34 -12.58
C PRO A 159 16.25 16.23 -11.82
N VAL A 160 16.10 15.08 -12.46
CA VAL A 160 15.39 13.92 -11.92
C VAL A 160 16.37 12.78 -11.68
N VAL A 161 16.22 12.09 -10.55
CA VAL A 161 16.90 10.83 -10.27
C VAL A 161 15.84 9.79 -9.91
N LEU A 162 15.69 8.76 -10.74
CA LEU A 162 14.98 7.54 -10.39
C LEU A 162 15.79 6.79 -9.32
N LEU A 163 15.15 6.56 -8.18
CA LEU A 163 15.72 5.82 -7.06
C LEU A 163 16.06 4.37 -7.47
N PRO A 164 17.06 3.75 -6.82
CA PRO A 164 17.37 2.35 -7.08
C PRO A 164 16.27 1.41 -6.55
N SER A 165 16.03 0.31 -7.24
CA SER A 165 15.05 -0.72 -6.82
C SER A 165 15.57 -1.66 -5.72
N SER A 166 16.88 -1.68 -5.49
CA SER A 166 17.53 -2.53 -4.48
C SER A 166 18.79 -1.87 -3.92
N ALA A 167 19.30 -2.38 -2.80
CA ALA A 167 20.49 -1.84 -2.15
C ALA A 167 21.71 -1.78 -3.07
N THR A 168 21.82 -2.71 -4.03
CA THR A 168 22.92 -2.80 -4.98
C THR A 168 22.54 -2.36 -6.39
N GLY A 169 21.28 -1.96 -6.60
CA GLY A 169 20.78 -1.45 -7.87
C GLY A 169 21.35 -0.07 -8.20
N ASP A 170 21.31 0.28 -9.47
CA ASP A 170 21.69 1.61 -9.94
C ASP A 170 20.46 2.55 -9.89
N SER A 171 20.70 3.82 -9.58
CA SER A 171 19.76 4.89 -9.90
C SER A 171 19.83 5.23 -11.39
N TYR A 172 18.86 6.03 -11.86
CA TYR A 172 18.96 6.68 -13.16
C TYR A 172 18.76 8.20 -13.03
N PRO A 173 19.75 9.04 -13.38
CA PRO A 173 21.13 8.74 -13.76
C PRO A 173 21.90 7.85 -12.80
N PRO A 174 22.89 7.06 -13.28
CA PRO A 174 23.77 6.29 -12.40
C PRO A 174 24.55 7.22 -11.46
N MET A 175 24.57 6.89 -10.17
CA MET A 175 25.36 7.58 -9.15
C MET A 175 26.42 6.65 -8.54
N PRO A 176 27.54 7.21 -8.04
CA PRO A 176 28.55 6.41 -7.35
C PRO A 176 27.96 5.66 -6.14
N LYS A 177 28.31 4.38 -6.03
CA LYS A 177 27.96 3.54 -4.88
C LYS A 177 28.93 3.79 -3.72
N ASN A 178 28.47 3.49 -2.51
CA ASN A 178 29.31 3.45 -1.32
C ASN A 178 30.38 2.35 -1.46
N ALA A 179 31.44 2.40 -0.62
CA ALA A 179 32.53 1.43 -0.66
C ALA A 179 32.09 -0.03 -0.46
N ASN A 180 30.96 -0.25 0.23
CA ASN A 180 30.35 -1.57 0.41
C ASN A 180 29.44 -2.01 -0.76
N GLY A 181 29.43 -1.26 -1.87
CA GLY A 181 28.59 -1.52 -3.04
C GLY A 181 27.12 -1.13 -2.87
N THR A 182 26.72 -0.52 -1.75
CA THR A 182 25.33 -0.05 -1.57
C THR A 182 25.10 1.30 -2.22
N HIS A 183 23.91 1.50 -2.78
CA HIS A 183 23.51 2.77 -3.38
C HIS A 183 23.14 3.78 -2.27
N PRO A 184 23.71 5.00 -2.27
CA PRO A 184 23.48 5.98 -1.20
C PRO A 184 22.03 6.46 -1.12
N LEU A 185 21.29 6.39 -2.23
CA LEU A 185 19.87 6.75 -2.29
C LEU A 185 18.91 5.57 -2.04
N PHE A 186 19.41 4.36 -1.76
CA PHE A 186 18.52 3.24 -1.48
C PHE A 186 17.95 3.31 -0.06
N ASP A 187 16.63 3.25 0.04
CA ASP A 187 15.92 2.94 1.28
C ASP A 187 14.86 1.88 1.01
N ALA A 188 14.77 0.86 1.87
CA ALA A 188 13.83 -0.24 1.68
C ALA A 188 12.36 0.21 1.79
N ARG A 189 12.12 1.37 2.41
CA ARG A 189 10.82 2.02 2.57
C ARG A 189 10.43 2.87 1.35
N TYR A 190 11.37 3.13 0.45
CA TYR A 190 11.21 3.94 -0.78
C TYR A 190 12.08 3.37 -1.90
N LYS A 191 11.60 2.28 -2.49
CA LYS A 191 12.29 1.63 -3.61
C LYS A 191 11.83 2.25 -4.92
N GLY A 192 12.77 2.48 -5.84
CA GLY A 192 12.40 2.85 -7.20
C GLY A 192 11.78 1.67 -7.95
N LYS A 193 10.74 1.95 -8.72
CA LYS A 193 10.18 1.05 -9.73
C LYS A 193 11.00 1.16 -11.02
N PRO A 194 11.03 0.13 -11.87
CA PRO A 194 11.58 0.27 -13.20
C PRO A 194 10.89 1.42 -13.94
N LEU A 195 11.64 2.21 -14.70
CA LEU A 195 11.06 3.20 -15.60
C LEU A 195 10.19 2.44 -16.62
N MET A 196 8.94 2.84 -16.78
CA MET A 196 7.96 2.11 -17.59
C MET A 196 7.32 2.99 -18.65
N ASN A 197 6.67 2.37 -19.63
CA ASN A 197 5.78 3.06 -20.55
C ASN A 197 4.34 3.10 -20.03
N ALA A 198 3.46 3.80 -20.75
CA ALA A 198 2.03 3.90 -20.44
C ALA A 198 1.26 2.56 -20.46
N TYR A 199 1.91 1.44 -20.84
CA TYR A 199 1.38 0.08 -20.79
C TYR A 199 1.92 -0.72 -19.57
N GLY A 200 2.67 -0.08 -18.67
CA GLY A 200 3.25 -0.71 -17.49
C GLY A 200 4.43 -1.64 -17.78
N PHE A 201 5.05 -1.55 -18.98
CA PHE A 201 6.24 -2.33 -19.31
C PHE A 201 7.51 -1.54 -19.07
N ALA A 202 8.50 -2.18 -18.46
CA ALA A 202 9.81 -1.57 -18.24
C ALA A 202 10.49 -1.21 -19.56
N ILE A 203 10.98 0.02 -19.66
CA ILE A 203 11.74 0.55 -20.79
C ILE A 203 13.17 0.92 -20.38
N LYS A 204 14.07 0.98 -21.35
CA LYS A 204 15.48 1.36 -21.15
C LYS A 204 15.56 2.88 -21.02
N PRO A 205 15.96 3.44 -19.86
CA PRO A 205 15.93 4.89 -19.64
C PRO A 205 16.74 5.69 -20.67
N SER A 206 17.91 5.19 -21.09
CA SER A 206 18.79 5.87 -22.06
C SER A 206 18.26 5.92 -23.49
N THR A 207 17.14 5.25 -23.77
CA THR A 207 16.51 5.22 -25.10
C THR A 207 15.32 6.16 -25.22
N ILE A 208 14.94 6.85 -24.13
CA ILE A 208 13.84 7.82 -24.13
C ILE A 208 14.30 9.06 -24.93
N PRO A 209 13.63 9.42 -26.03
CA PRO A 209 13.97 10.61 -26.78
C PRO A 209 13.77 11.91 -25.97
N VAL A 210 14.60 12.91 -26.24
CA VAL A 210 14.29 14.29 -25.85
C VAL A 210 13.01 14.73 -26.57
N GLY A 211 12.11 15.40 -25.86
CA GLY A 211 10.78 15.75 -26.38
C GLY A 211 9.67 14.78 -25.99
N THR A 212 9.99 13.63 -25.37
CA THR A 212 8.99 12.68 -24.87
C THR A 212 8.23 13.25 -23.66
N PHE A 213 6.91 13.10 -23.66
CA PHE A 213 6.08 13.35 -22.48
C PHE A 213 6.30 12.29 -21.42
N ILE A 214 6.37 12.73 -20.18
CA ILE A 214 6.76 11.90 -19.05
C ILE A 214 6.12 12.39 -17.76
N ALA A 215 5.79 11.43 -16.89
CA ALA A 215 5.34 11.65 -15.54
C ALA A 215 6.32 11.01 -14.56
N ALA A 216 6.69 11.74 -13.51
CA ALA A 216 7.52 11.24 -12.43
C ALA A 216 6.83 11.48 -11.08
N GLU A 217 6.75 10.43 -10.27
CA GLU A 217 6.24 10.49 -8.90
C GLU A 217 7.41 10.39 -7.93
N GLY A 218 7.46 11.29 -6.95
CA GLY A 218 8.62 11.43 -6.09
C GLY A 218 8.52 12.59 -5.12
N TYR A 219 9.67 13.06 -4.66
CA TYR A 219 9.78 14.23 -3.79
C TYR A 219 10.99 15.09 -4.16
N LEU A 220 10.87 16.40 -3.95
CA LEU A 220 11.97 17.33 -4.17
C LEU A 220 12.94 17.30 -2.99
N SER A 221 14.18 16.89 -3.24
CA SER A 221 15.28 17.02 -2.29
C SER A 221 15.90 18.42 -2.41
N LYS A 222 15.73 19.24 -1.37
CA LYS A 222 16.36 20.55 -1.26
C LYS A 222 17.87 20.42 -1.08
N SER A 223 18.31 19.43 -0.30
CA SER A 223 19.73 19.21 -0.04
C SER A 223 20.50 18.76 -1.29
N LEU A 224 19.87 17.98 -2.17
CA LEU A 224 20.48 17.54 -3.43
C LEU A 224 20.17 18.47 -4.61
N GLY A 225 19.14 19.30 -4.52
CA GLY A 225 18.64 20.12 -5.64
C GLY A 225 18.09 19.27 -6.78
N LYS A 226 17.51 18.11 -6.46
CA LYS A 226 17.00 17.13 -7.44
C LYS A 226 15.62 16.62 -7.02
N PHE A 227 14.80 16.28 -8.01
CA PHE A 227 13.59 15.51 -7.82
C PHE A 227 13.96 14.03 -7.73
N LEU A 228 13.70 13.39 -6.59
CA LEU A 228 13.96 11.97 -6.39
C LEU A 228 12.67 11.20 -6.68
N ALA A 229 12.64 10.54 -7.83
CA ALA A 229 11.48 9.79 -8.29
C ALA A 229 11.54 8.33 -7.81
N PHE A 230 10.44 7.80 -7.32
CA PHE A 230 10.28 6.36 -7.11
C PHE A 230 9.53 5.69 -8.26
N SER A 231 8.80 6.44 -9.08
CA SER A 231 8.14 5.94 -10.28
C SER A 231 8.32 6.94 -11.42
N ILE A 232 8.55 6.44 -12.62
CA ILE A 232 8.61 7.25 -13.83
C ILE A 232 7.93 6.50 -14.97
N GLU A 233 6.98 7.15 -15.62
CA GLU A 233 6.26 6.68 -16.79
C GLU A 233 6.53 7.60 -17.97
N ALA A 234 6.97 7.05 -19.11
CA ALA A 234 7.25 7.82 -20.33
C ALA A 234 6.50 7.27 -21.55
N ASP A 235 6.07 8.15 -22.45
CA ASP A 235 5.32 7.77 -23.66
C ASP A 235 6.19 7.07 -24.71
N ALA A 236 7.51 7.05 -24.54
CA ALA A 236 8.45 6.44 -25.48
C ALA A 236 9.65 5.81 -24.78
N GLY A 237 10.33 4.91 -25.50
CA GLY A 237 11.50 4.19 -25.05
C GLY A 237 11.46 2.73 -25.52
N GLU A 238 12.63 2.13 -25.69
CA GLU A 238 12.74 0.71 -26.04
C GLU A 238 12.40 -0.15 -24.81
N LEU A 239 11.54 -1.16 -24.99
CA LEU A 239 11.28 -2.14 -23.93
C LEU A 239 12.57 -2.85 -23.51
N VAL A 240 12.73 -3.10 -22.20
CA VAL A 240 13.86 -3.90 -21.68
C VAL A 240 13.86 -5.30 -22.30
N ASN A 241 12.68 -5.89 -22.50
CA ASN A 241 12.49 -7.24 -23.05
C ASN A 241 11.74 -7.23 -24.39
N LYS A 242 12.13 -6.37 -25.34
CA LYS A 242 11.42 -6.19 -26.62
C LYS A 242 11.27 -7.45 -27.49
N ASP A 243 12.07 -8.48 -27.26
CA ASP A 243 12.04 -9.70 -28.10
C ASP A 243 11.23 -10.84 -27.46
N SER A 244 10.54 -10.58 -26.35
CA SER A 244 9.72 -11.59 -25.64
C SER A 244 8.32 -11.07 -25.35
N PRO A 245 7.27 -11.90 -25.52
CA PRO A 245 5.94 -11.54 -25.04
C PRO A 245 5.94 -11.23 -23.55
N ALA A 246 5.09 -10.30 -23.15
CA ALA A 246 4.98 -9.86 -21.76
C ALA A 246 3.54 -9.50 -21.41
N ILE A 247 3.27 -9.42 -20.11
CA ILE A 247 2.01 -8.96 -19.55
C ILE A 247 2.28 -8.09 -18.32
N SER A 248 1.51 -7.02 -18.17
CA SER A 248 1.54 -6.09 -17.05
C SER A 248 0.15 -6.01 -16.40
N ILE A 249 0.10 -5.69 -15.12
CA ILE A 249 -1.10 -5.22 -14.44
C ILE A 249 -0.85 -3.75 -14.11
N GLN A 250 -1.75 -2.89 -14.53
CA GLN A 250 -1.69 -1.44 -14.27
C GLN A 250 -2.59 -1.06 -13.10
N ARG A 251 -3.71 -1.78 -12.95
CA ARG A 251 -4.65 -1.57 -11.85
C ARG A 251 -5.26 -2.89 -11.43
N ALA A 252 -5.39 -3.08 -10.13
CA ALA A 252 -6.22 -4.13 -9.56
C ALA A 252 -6.99 -3.57 -8.38
N GLN A 253 -8.31 -3.77 -8.38
CA GLN A 253 -9.17 -3.32 -7.30
C GLN A 253 -10.26 -4.34 -7.01
N CYS A 254 -10.67 -4.40 -5.76
CA CYS A 254 -11.71 -5.30 -5.33
C CYS A 254 -12.66 -4.61 -4.37
N ARG A 255 -13.94 -4.95 -4.48
CA ARG A 255 -14.97 -4.56 -3.54
C ARG A 255 -15.66 -5.80 -3.00
N GLU A 256 -15.79 -5.87 -1.68
CA GLU A 256 -16.60 -6.89 -1.03
C GLU A 256 -18.07 -6.46 -1.09
N ARG A 257 -18.94 -7.31 -1.65
CA ARG A 257 -20.39 -7.01 -1.76
C ARG A 257 -21.18 -7.58 -0.60
N ASP A 258 -20.82 -8.80 -0.22
CA ASP A 258 -21.37 -9.55 0.88
C ASP A 258 -20.37 -10.65 1.25
N ALA A 259 -20.67 -11.39 2.32
CA ALA A 259 -19.79 -12.43 2.86
C ALA A 259 -19.43 -13.55 1.86
N ASN A 260 -20.14 -13.66 0.72
CA ASN A 260 -19.95 -14.70 -0.27
C ASN A 260 -19.65 -14.15 -1.67
N THR A 261 -19.48 -12.84 -1.82
CA THR A 261 -19.38 -12.23 -3.15
C THR A 261 -18.47 -11.01 -3.17
N ILE A 262 -17.60 -10.96 -4.17
CA ILE A 262 -16.75 -9.80 -4.47
C ILE A 262 -16.97 -9.32 -5.91
N ASP A 263 -16.71 -8.05 -6.16
CA ASP A 263 -16.43 -7.52 -7.50
C ASP A 263 -14.92 -7.32 -7.62
N LEU A 264 -14.29 -7.96 -8.61
CA LEU A 264 -12.86 -7.85 -8.88
C LEU A 264 -12.65 -7.24 -10.26
N GLU A 265 -11.90 -6.15 -10.31
CA GLU A 265 -11.48 -5.49 -11.54
C GLU A 265 -9.96 -5.53 -11.66
N VAL A 266 -9.45 -6.02 -12.79
CA VAL A 266 -8.02 -6.08 -13.11
C VAL A 266 -7.80 -5.57 -14.53
N ARG A 267 -7.04 -4.47 -14.64
CA ARG A 267 -6.65 -3.85 -15.90
C ARG A 267 -5.17 -3.97 -16.14
N GLY A 268 -4.81 -4.14 -17.40
CA GLY A 268 -3.41 -4.13 -17.79
C GLY A 268 -3.23 -4.27 -19.29
N SER A 269 -2.01 -4.66 -19.66
CA SER A 269 -1.62 -4.74 -21.06
C SER A 269 -0.84 -6.00 -21.34
N ILE A 270 -0.88 -6.43 -22.60
CA ILE A 270 -0.03 -7.47 -23.16
C ILE A 270 0.87 -6.88 -24.23
N TYR A 271 2.05 -7.47 -24.39
CA TYR A 271 2.98 -7.17 -25.47
C TYR A 271 3.30 -8.46 -26.20
N ASN A 272 3.28 -8.44 -27.54
CA ASN A 272 3.69 -9.59 -28.34
C ASN A 272 4.51 -9.17 -29.57
N PRO A 273 5.85 -9.40 -29.56
CA PRO A 273 6.73 -8.95 -30.63
C PRO A 273 6.54 -9.70 -31.95
N THR A 274 5.78 -10.80 -31.98
CA THR A 274 5.57 -11.59 -33.20
C THR A 274 4.35 -11.14 -34.01
N VAL A 275 3.58 -10.18 -33.52
CA VAL A 275 2.41 -9.62 -34.22
C VAL A 275 2.87 -8.98 -35.55
N THR A 276 2.20 -9.36 -36.64
CA THR A 276 2.51 -8.89 -38.00
C THR A 276 1.22 -8.43 -38.71
N PRO A 277 1.16 -7.20 -39.25
CA PRO A 277 2.16 -6.14 -39.12
C PRO A 277 2.30 -5.67 -37.67
N PRO A 278 3.44 -5.09 -37.24
CA PRO A 278 3.62 -4.60 -35.87
C PRO A 278 2.52 -3.66 -35.39
N THR A 279 1.88 -2.94 -36.32
CA THR A 279 0.75 -2.03 -36.05
C THR A 279 -0.59 -2.73 -35.80
N ALA A 280 -0.67 -4.06 -35.87
CA ALA A 280 -1.92 -4.80 -35.72
C ALA A 280 -2.35 -4.99 -34.25
N GLY A 281 -1.47 -4.70 -33.29
CA GLY A 281 -1.71 -4.91 -31.87
C GLY A 281 -1.71 -6.37 -31.43
N ALA A 282 -1.41 -6.60 -30.16
CA ALA A 282 -1.43 -7.92 -29.57
C ALA A 282 -2.84 -8.30 -29.09
N THR A 283 -3.23 -9.54 -29.31
CA THR A 283 -4.45 -10.14 -28.76
C THR A 283 -4.12 -11.43 -28.01
N GLY A 284 -5.06 -11.88 -27.19
CA GLY A 284 -5.05 -13.23 -26.63
C GLY A 284 -5.68 -13.32 -25.25
N ALA A 285 -5.77 -14.57 -24.76
CA ALA A 285 -6.40 -14.87 -23.49
C ALA A 285 -5.49 -14.50 -22.30
N VAL A 286 -6.06 -13.76 -21.35
CA VAL A 286 -5.42 -13.35 -20.10
C VAL A 286 -6.14 -13.99 -18.93
N GLY A 287 -5.49 -14.93 -18.25
CA GLY A 287 -6.02 -15.55 -17.02
C GLY A 287 -5.73 -14.68 -15.80
N ILE A 288 -6.73 -14.46 -14.94
CA ILE A 288 -6.61 -13.70 -13.69
C ILE A 288 -6.73 -14.64 -12.51
N PHE A 289 -5.79 -14.58 -11.56
CA PHE A 289 -5.82 -15.47 -10.40
C PHE A 289 -5.17 -14.88 -9.15
N LYS A 290 -5.57 -15.42 -7.98
CA LYS A 290 -4.88 -15.22 -6.71
C LYS A 290 -3.72 -16.20 -6.59
N PRO A 291 -2.47 -15.73 -6.44
CA PRO A 291 -1.33 -16.61 -6.27
C PRO A 291 -1.42 -17.36 -4.94
N ALA A 292 -0.97 -18.62 -4.94
CA ALA A 292 -0.82 -19.40 -3.72
C ALA A 292 0.16 -18.72 -2.74
N THR A 293 -0.26 -18.55 -1.48
CA THR A 293 0.58 -17.95 -0.42
C THR A 293 1.54 -18.95 0.21
N THR A 294 1.29 -20.25 0.04
CA THR A 294 2.13 -21.34 0.55
C THR A 294 2.61 -22.22 -0.60
N LYS A 295 3.87 -22.67 -0.48
CA LYS A 295 4.47 -23.58 -1.46
C LYS A 295 3.64 -24.87 -1.56
N GLY A 296 3.16 -25.18 -2.75
CA GLY A 296 2.37 -26.38 -3.03
C GLY A 296 0.85 -26.20 -2.96
N ALA A 297 0.36 -25.04 -2.51
CA ALA A 297 -1.05 -24.69 -2.66
C ALA A 297 -1.36 -24.32 -4.13
N ALA A 298 -2.61 -24.56 -4.55
CA ALA A 298 -3.08 -24.19 -5.87
C ALA A 298 -3.41 -22.69 -5.93
N ASN A 299 -3.20 -22.08 -7.10
CA ASN A 299 -3.72 -20.74 -7.38
C ASN A 299 -5.24 -20.78 -7.48
N THR A 300 -5.92 -19.73 -7.02
CA THR A 300 -7.37 -19.59 -7.23
C THR A 300 -7.61 -18.81 -8.50
N ASN A 301 -8.12 -19.48 -9.55
CA ASN A 301 -8.46 -18.85 -10.81
C ASN A 301 -9.77 -18.07 -10.67
N TYR A 302 -9.76 -16.80 -11.07
CA TYR A 302 -10.92 -15.92 -11.06
C TYR A 302 -11.60 -15.83 -12.41
N GLY A 303 -10.87 -16.11 -13.50
CA GLY A 303 -11.44 -16.10 -14.83
C GLY A 303 -10.41 -15.83 -15.91
N THR A 304 -10.90 -15.56 -17.11
CA THR A 304 -10.07 -15.24 -18.28
C THR A 304 -10.73 -14.10 -19.04
N GLU A 305 -9.94 -13.11 -19.42
CA GLU A 305 -10.33 -11.99 -20.27
C GLU A 305 -9.67 -12.11 -21.65
N GLN A 306 -10.28 -11.54 -22.69
CA GLN A 306 -9.63 -11.40 -23.98
C GLN A 306 -8.99 -10.02 -24.10
N ALA A 307 -7.66 -9.98 -24.26
CA ALA A 307 -6.98 -8.76 -24.60
C ALA A 307 -7.34 -8.31 -26.02
N VAL A 308 -7.73 -7.05 -26.13
CA VAL A 308 -8.04 -6.36 -27.39
C VAL A 308 -6.78 -5.68 -27.91
N ALA A 309 -6.54 -5.77 -29.21
CA ALA A 309 -5.43 -5.11 -29.87
C ALA A 309 -5.46 -3.59 -29.66
N ASP A 310 -4.28 -3.03 -29.39
CA ASP A 310 -4.03 -1.59 -29.39
C ASP A 310 -2.90 -1.28 -30.39
N VAL A 311 -2.32 -0.08 -30.36
CA VAL A 311 -1.20 0.31 -31.22
C VAL A 311 0.05 -0.53 -30.95
N ASP A 312 0.94 -0.61 -31.95
CA ASP A 312 2.33 -1.06 -31.83
C ASP A 312 2.59 -2.33 -30.98
N GLN A 313 2.10 -3.48 -31.44
CA GLN A 313 2.32 -4.79 -30.79
C GLN A 313 1.79 -4.90 -29.34
N PHE A 314 1.06 -3.89 -28.85
CA PHE A 314 0.42 -3.91 -27.55
C PHE A 314 -1.06 -4.29 -27.66
N GLY A 315 -1.60 -4.79 -26.56
CA GLY A 315 -3.03 -5.00 -26.38
C GLY A 315 -3.42 -4.68 -24.95
N ILE A 316 -4.69 -4.36 -24.73
CA ILE A 316 -5.24 -4.01 -23.43
C ILE A 316 -6.27 -5.04 -23.00
N TYR A 317 -6.36 -5.29 -21.70
CA TYR A 317 -7.43 -6.12 -21.13
C TYR A 317 -8.05 -5.41 -19.92
N ASP A 318 -9.36 -5.58 -19.76
CA ASP A 318 -10.14 -5.07 -18.64
C ASP A 318 -11.01 -6.21 -18.12
N PHE A 319 -10.48 -6.95 -17.15
CA PHE A 319 -11.22 -8.02 -16.48
C PHE A 319 -12.09 -7.40 -15.41
N ASP A 320 -13.41 -7.47 -15.56
CA ASP A 320 -14.39 -7.03 -14.57
C ASP A 320 -15.37 -8.18 -14.29
N ALA A 321 -15.29 -8.75 -13.08
CA ALA A 321 -16.08 -9.92 -12.73
C ALA A 321 -16.63 -9.87 -11.30
N ARG A 322 -17.89 -10.31 -11.17
CA ARG A 322 -18.50 -10.65 -9.88
C ARG A 322 -18.23 -12.11 -9.55
N ILE A 323 -17.55 -12.37 -8.44
CA ILE A 323 -17.02 -13.68 -8.07
C ILE A 323 -17.66 -14.14 -6.77
N ALA A 324 -18.26 -15.33 -6.80
CA ALA A 324 -18.73 -16.00 -5.59
C ALA A 324 -17.53 -16.60 -4.83
N THR A 325 -17.27 -16.10 -3.62
CA THR A 325 -16.15 -16.54 -2.76
C THR A 325 -16.43 -16.22 -1.30
N THR A 326 -16.08 -17.14 -0.40
CA THR A 326 -16.10 -16.92 1.05
C THR A 326 -14.78 -16.37 1.60
N GLN A 327 -13.79 -16.15 0.72
CA GLN A 327 -12.45 -15.69 1.10
C GLN A 327 -12.28 -14.17 1.10
N GLY A 328 -13.33 -13.41 0.77
CA GLY A 328 -13.27 -11.96 0.59
C GLY A 328 -12.34 -11.53 -0.56
N CYS A 329 -12.01 -10.25 -0.58
CA CYS A 329 -11.10 -9.67 -1.57
C CYS A 329 -9.67 -10.25 -1.44
N PRO A 330 -9.03 -10.68 -2.55
CA PRO A 330 -7.63 -11.06 -2.51
C PRO A 330 -6.74 -9.84 -2.20
N LEU A 331 -5.70 -10.02 -1.39
CA LEU A 331 -4.70 -8.97 -1.15
C LEU A 331 -3.79 -8.74 -2.37
N LYS A 332 -3.53 -9.80 -3.15
CA LYS A 332 -2.69 -9.76 -4.34
C LYS A 332 -3.33 -10.58 -5.46
N VAL A 333 -3.18 -10.10 -6.69
CA VAL A 333 -3.56 -10.81 -7.92
C VAL A 333 -2.37 -10.95 -8.86
N ARG A 334 -2.52 -11.86 -9.82
CA ARG A 334 -1.57 -12.05 -10.91
C ARG A 334 -2.30 -12.33 -12.20
N ALA A 335 -1.72 -11.87 -13.31
CA ALA A 335 -2.22 -12.08 -14.65
C ALA A 335 -1.29 -12.99 -15.45
N GLN A 336 -1.91 -13.82 -16.29
CA GLN A 336 -1.25 -14.85 -17.10
C GLN A 336 -1.60 -14.67 -18.57
N TYR A 337 -0.60 -14.47 -19.42
CA TYR A 337 -0.78 -14.39 -20.88
C TYR A 337 -0.25 -15.65 -21.55
N ALA A 338 -1.12 -16.40 -22.23
CA ALA A 338 -0.75 -17.60 -22.98
C ALA A 338 -0.63 -17.30 -24.47
N VAL A 339 0.57 -17.43 -25.03
CA VAL A 339 0.84 -17.19 -26.45
C VAL A 339 1.94 -18.11 -26.96
N ASN A 340 1.80 -18.60 -28.19
CA ASN A 340 2.76 -19.51 -28.84
C ASN A 340 3.12 -20.74 -28.00
N GLY A 341 2.13 -21.32 -27.30
CA GLY A 341 2.31 -22.49 -26.43
C GLY A 341 3.12 -22.23 -25.16
N ARG A 342 3.43 -20.96 -24.85
CA ARG A 342 4.11 -20.53 -23.63
C ARG A 342 3.21 -19.64 -22.78
N THR A 343 3.51 -19.61 -21.50
CA THR A 343 2.83 -18.77 -20.52
C THR A 343 3.79 -17.70 -20.01
N TYR A 344 3.33 -16.46 -20.02
CA TYR A 344 4.01 -15.30 -19.45
C TYR A 344 3.19 -14.77 -18.28
N MET A 345 3.88 -14.26 -17.27
CA MET A 345 3.27 -13.94 -15.99
C MET A 345 3.66 -12.53 -15.55
N ALA A 346 2.67 -11.71 -15.20
CA ALA A 346 2.92 -10.40 -14.62
C ALA A 346 3.57 -10.54 -13.22
N PRO A 347 4.27 -9.52 -12.72
CA PRO A 347 4.58 -9.42 -11.29
C PRO A 347 3.28 -9.52 -10.44
N MET A 348 3.40 -9.95 -9.19
CA MET A 348 2.26 -9.90 -8.28
C MET A 348 1.91 -8.44 -8.02
N THR A 349 0.63 -8.12 -8.05
CA THR A 349 0.13 -6.75 -7.88
C THR A 349 -0.82 -6.71 -6.70
N ASP A 350 -0.66 -5.69 -5.85
CA ASP A 350 -1.56 -5.44 -4.73
C ASP A 350 -2.92 -5.00 -5.24
N VAL A 351 -3.97 -5.44 -4.53
CA VAL A 351 -5.35 -5.11 -4.87
C VAL A 351 -5.81 -3.98 -3.97
N GLU A 352 -6.23 -2.89 -4.59
CA GLU A 352 -6.89 -1.79 -3.89
C GLU A 352 -8.25 -2.26 -3.37
N ILE A 353 -8.43 -2.33 -2.05
CA ILE A 353 -9.72 -2.66 -1.45
C ILE A 353 -10.57 -1.39 -1.39
N ARG A 354 -11.71 -1.40 -2.06
CA ARG A 354 -12.70 -0.33 -2.00
C ARG A 354 -13.73 -0.64 -0.93
N ILE A 355 -13.96 0.33 -0.05
CA ILE A 355 -15.02 0.35 0.95
C ILE A 355 -16.03 1.39 0.44
N ASP A 356 -17.20 0.98 -0.02
CA ASP A 356 -18.30 1.89 -0.37
C ASP A 356 -19.35 2.01 0.74
#